data_AF-A0A366D0W1-F1
#
_entry.id   AF-A0A366D0W1-F1
#
_cell.length_a   1.000
_cell.length_b   1.000
_cell.length_c   1.000
_cell.angle_alpha   90.00
_cell.angle_beta   90.00
_cell.angle_gamma   90.00
#
_symmetry.space_group_name_H-M   'P 1'
#
loop_
_entity.id
_entity.type
_entity.pdbx_description
1 polymer ?
#
loop_
_entity_poly.entity_id
_entity_poly.type
_entity_poly.pdbx_seq_one_letter_code
_entity_poly.pdbx_strand_id
1 'polypeptide(L)'
;MNHGADAATDPPYVTDRESFDAYTHREIWELVHEALRPVELGRLADGWEAGADELDELFGAFAAAVHQELADWQGQAADAARASTEQFILLGAAVRDVCADMYRRMEANSAAAQAIRDAIPPPPEPYTPHPDPVVEAVDGGPRKMAYDIAAAEALAAAQDTLTFHYNTTLVASGDAVPSFGGPGPGGEDAP
;
A
#
# COMPACT_ATOMS: atom_id res chain seq x y z
N MET A 1 -33.10 -9.08 8.59
CA MET A 1 -32.25 -8.29 7.68
C MET A 1 -30.84 -8.38 8.21
N ASN A 2 -29.94 -8.87 7.38
CA ASN A 2 -28.58 -9.28 7.74
C ASN A 2 -27.70 -8.02 7.83
N HIS A 3 -27.35 -7.56 9.03
CA HIS A 3 -26.28 -6.56 9.20
C HIS A 3 -24.99 -7.33 9.48
N GLY A 4 -24.46 -7.94 8.42
CA GLY A 4 -23.04 -8.23 8.40
C GLY A 4 -22.31 -6.89 8.45
N ALA A 5 -21.26 -6.79 9.27
CA ALA A 5 -20.32 -5.70 9.18
C ALA A 5 -19.64 -5.81 7.81
N ASP A 6 -20.28 -5.23 6.78
CA ASP A 6 -19.60 -4.99 5.51
C ASP A 6 -18.37 -4.16 5.86
N ALA A 7 -17.20 -4.69 5.57
CA ALA A 7 -15.94 -3.99 5.71
C ALA A 7 -16.06 -2.69 4.90
N ALA A 8 -16.37 -1.60 5.60
CA ALA A 8 -16.57 -0.32 4.96
C ALA A 8 -15.20 0.11 4.47
N THR A 9 -15.01 0.20 3.16
CA THR A 9 -13.82 0.83 2.61
C THR A 9 -14.10 2.32 2.47
N ASP A 10 -13.11 3.16 2.76
CA ASP A 10 -13.20 4.58 2.47
C ASP A 10 -13.44 4.81 0.98
N PRO A 11 -14.29 5.79 0.60
CA PRO A 11 -14.40 6.23 -0.78
C PRO A 11 -13.03 6.68 -1.32
N PRO A 12 -12.78 6.52 -2.63
CA PRO A 12 -11.54 6.97 -3.22
C PRO A 12 -11.29 8.47 -2.92
N TYR A 13 -10.15 8.79 -2.32
CA TYR A 13 -9.79 10.17 -1.96
C TYR A 13 -8.57 10.72 -2.71
N VAL A 14 -7.95 9.91 -3.58
CA VAL A 14 -6.98 10.38 -4.59
C VAL A 14 -7.59 10.13 -5.96
N THR A 15 -7.95 11.22 -6.64
CA THR A 15 -8.69 11.18 -7.91
C THR A 15 -7.80 11.25 -9.14
N ASP A 16 -6.59 11.78 -9.01
CA ASP A 16 -5.69 12.02 -10.15
C ASP A 16 -4.52 11.03 -10.13
N ARG A 17 -4.25 10.42 -11.30
CA ARG A 17 -3.04 9.62 -11.50
C ARG A 17 -1.89 10.53 -11.88
N GLU A 18 -0.71 10.19 -11.40
CA GLU A 18 0.51 10.92 -11.73
C GLU A 18 0.82 10.83 -13.23
N SER A 19 1.25 11.95 -13.80
CA SER A 19 1.79 12.04 -15.16
C SER A 19 3.30 12.19 -15.08
N PHE A 20 4.02 11.36 -15.84
CA PHE A 20 5.48 11.28 -15.77
C PHE A 20 6.19 11.95 -16.96
N ASP A 21 5.43 12.43 -17.93
CA ASP A 21 5.94 12.96 -19.21
C ASP A 21 6.77 14.23 -19.04
N ALA A 22 6.56 14.96 -17.94
CA ALA A 22 7.26 16.20 -17.64
C ALA A 22 8.64 16.01 -17.00
N TYR A 23 8.97 14.81 -16.52
CA TYR A 23 10.23 14.55 -15.82
C TYR A 23 11.32 14.07 -16.77
N THR A 24 12.54 14.50 -16.48
CA THR A 24 13.76 13.93 -17.08
C THR A 24 14.08 12.56 -16.49
N HIS A 25 14.90 11.76 -17.18
CA HIS A 25 15.27 10.42 -16.70
C HIS A 25 16.01 10.50 -15.38
N ARG A 26 16.85 11.53 -15.19
CA ARG A 26 17.54 11.76 -13.91
C ARG A 26 16.55 12.04 -12.78
N GLU A 27 15.59 12.94 -12.97
CA GLU A 27 14.57 13.24 -11.96
C GLU A 27 13.73 12.00 -11.64
N ILE A 28 13.33 11.23 -12.65
CA ILE A 28 12.65 9.94 -12.46
C ILE A 28 13.49 9.00 -11.60
N TRP A 29 14.76 8.80 -11.97
CA TRP A 29 15.64 7.88 -11.26
C TRP A 29 15.85 8.30 -9.81
N GLU A 30 16.12 9.59 -9.56
CA GLU A 30 16.29 10.16 -8.22
C GLU A 30 15.02 10.01 -7.38
N LEU A 31 13.86 10.42 -7.89
CA LEU A 31 12.59 10.31 -7.16
C LEU A 31 12.25 8.84 -6.82
N VAL A 32 12.44 7.93 -7.77
CA VAL A 32 12.19 6.50 -7.56
C VAL A 32 13.18 5.91 -6.55
N HIS A 33 14.45 6.33 -6.54
CA HIS A 33 15.45 5.74 -5.64
C HIS A 33 15.49 6.42 -4.26
N GLU A 34 15.08 7.68 -4.14
CA GLU A 34 15.09 8.43 -2.89
C GLU A 34 13.74 8.46 -2.18
N ALA A 35 12.64 8.67 -2.92
CA ALA A 35 11.32 8.87 -2.32
C ALA A 35 10.53 7.56 -2.17
N LEU A 36 10.59 6.68 -3.19
CA LEU A 36 9.91 5.39 -3.13
C LEU A 36 10.71 4.43 -2.25
N ARG A 37 10.16 4.07 -1.09
CA ARG A 37 10.90 3.45 0.02
C ARG A 37 10.32 2.07 0.40
N PRO A 38 10.66 0.99 -0.33
CA PRO A 38 10.07 -0.34 -0.16
C PRO A 38 10.30 -0.92 1.23
N VAL A 39 11.51 -0.75 1.79
CA VAL A 39 11.87 -1.29 3.10
C VAL A 39 10.99 -0.68 4.19
N GLU A 40 10.70 0.61 4.12
CA GLU A 40 9.82 1.31 5.04
C GLU A 40 8.36 0.85 4.90
N LEU A 41 7.88 0.60 3.68
CA LEU A 41 6.55 0.02 3.44
C LEU A 41 6.43 -1.39 4.04
N GLY A 42 7.47 -2.22 3.87
CA GLY A 42 7.54 -3.55 4.49
C GLY A 42 7.48 -3.48 6.02
N ARG A 43 8.25 -2.59 6.65
CA ARG A 43 8.20 -2.41 8.11
C ARG A 43 6.83 -1.94 8.61
N LEU A 44 6.13 -1.12 7.84
CA LEU A 44 4.76 -0.73 8.19
C LEU A 44 3.80 -1.92 8.06
N ALA A 45 4.00 -2.78 7.05
CA ALA A 45 3.25 -4.02 6.91
C ALA A 45 3.43 -4.92 8.15
N ASP A 46 4.68 -5.13 8.59
CA ASP A 46 4.98 -5.93 9.79
C ASP A 46 4.25 -5.41 11.04
N GLY A 47 4.12 -4.09 11.17
CA GLY A 47 3.36 -3.47 12.27
C GLY A 47 1.86 -3.78 12.23
N TRP A 48 1.26 -3.85 11.04
CA TRP A 48 -0.14 -4.25 10.87
C TRP A 48 -0.36 -5.74 11.13
N GLU A 49 0.58 -6.59 10.72
CA GLU A 49 0.55 -8.04 11.01
C GLU A 49 0.63 -8.28 12.52
N ALA A 50 1.60 -7.66 13.20
CA ALA A 50 1.74 -7.76 14.65
C ALA A 50 0.48 -7.28 15.39
N GLY A 51 -0.14 -6.19 14.93
CA GLY A 51 -1.40 -5.71 15.50
C GLY A 51 -2.58 -6.66 15.27
N ALA A 52 -2.64 -7.32 14.12
CA ALA A 52 -3.65 -8.35 13.86
C ALA A 52 -3.47 -9.56 14.79
N ASP A 53 -2.23 -10.04 14.96
CA ASP A 53 -1.90 -11.16 15.84
C ASP A 53 -2.23 -10.85 17.32
N GLU A 54 -1.87 -9.64 17.80
CA GLU A 54 -2.17 -9.20 19.16
C GLU A 54 -3.68 -9.12 19.42
N LEU A 55 -4.45 -8.62 18.45
CA LEU A 55 -5.92 -8.58 18.55
C LEU A 55 -6.52 -9.98 18.59
N ASP A 56 -6.03 -10.91 17.77
CA ASP A 56 -6.52 -12.29 17.76
C ASP A 56 -6.28 -12.97 19.11
N GLU A 57 -5.09 -12.80 19.69
CA GLU A 57 -4.75 -13.33 21.02
C GLU A 57 -5.65 -12.72 22.12
N LEU A 58 -5.79 -11.39 22.14
CA LEU A 58 -6.59 -10.70 23.15
C LEU A 58 -8.07 -11.10 23.10
N PHE A 59 -8.67 -11.13 21.92
CA PHE A 59 -10.08 -11.50 21.77
C PHE A 59 -10.32 -13.00 22.00
N GLY A 60 -9.37 -13.86 21.63
CA GLY A 60 -9.39 -15.28 21.97
C GLY A 60 -9.37 -15.51 23.49
N ALA A 61 -8.48 -14.83 24.21
CA ALA A 61 -8.38 -14.91 25.66
C ALA A 61 -9.65 -14.36 26.36
N PHE A 62 -10.17 -13.23 25.88
CA PHE A 62 -11.42 -12.65 26.37
C PHE A 62 -12.60 -13.61 26.19
N ALA A 63 -12.77 -14.17 24.99
CA ALA A 63 -13.85 -15.11 24.69
C ALA A 63 -13.80 -16.34 25.61
N ALA A 64 -12.61 -16.90 25.81
CA ALA A 64 -12.41 -18.04 26.71
C ALA A 64 -12.79 -17.70 28.16
N ALA A 65 -12.35 -16.53 28.67
CA ALA A 65 -12.64 -16.09 30.03
C ALA A 65 -14.15 -15.86 30.25
N VAL A 66 -14.83 -15.20 29.30
CA VAL A 66 -16.26 -14.93 29.42
C VAL A 66 -17.10 -16.19 29.30
N HIS A 67 -16.76 -17.10 28.38
CA HIS A 67 -17.44 -18.39 28.27
C HIS A 67 -17.33 -19.21 29.57
N GLN A 68 -16.18 -19.16 30.23
CA GLN A 68 -16.00 -19.83 31.53
C GLN A 68 -16.87 -19.20 32.62
N GLU A 69 -16.91 -17.87 32.72
CA GLU A 69 -17.70 -17.17 33.75
C GLU A 69 -19.21 -17.34 33.56
N LEU A 70 -19.68 -17.33 32.30
CA LEU A 70 -21.09 -17.47 31.95
C LEU A 70 -21.57 -18.94 31.87
N ALA A 71 -20.70 -19.92 32.13
CA ALA A 71 -21.00 -21.34 31.93
C ALA A 71 -22.21 -21.80 32.77
N ASP A 72 -22.27 -21.36 34.03
CA ASP A 72 -23.32 -21.76 34.98
C ASP A 72 -24.49 -20.77 35.04
N TRP A 73 -24.41 -19.63 34.34
CA TRP A 73 -25.44 -18.60 34.35
C TRP A 73 -26.66 -19.03 33.53
N GLN A 74 -27.85 -18.75 34.05
CA GLN A 74 -29.12 -19.14 33.41
C GLN A 74 -30.14 -18.00 33.42
N GLY A 75 -31.10 -18.08 32.50
CA GLY A 75 -32.18 -17.12 32.36
C GLY A 75 -31.84 -15.95 31.43
N GLN A 76 -32.80 -15.05 31.26
CA GLN A 76 -32.76 -13.99 30.24
C GLN A 76 -31.53 -13.07 30.35
N ALA A 77 -31.05 -12.79 31.56
CA ALA A 77 -29.84 -12.00 31.76
C ALA A 77 -28.57 -12.70 31.25
N ALA A 78 -28.48 -14.03 31.43
CA ALA A 78 -27.37 -14.81 30.92
C ALA A 78 -27.36 -14.85 29.38
N ASP A 79 -28.54 -14.99 28.77
CA ASP A 79 -28.67 -14.99 27.31
C ASP A 79 -28.32 -13.62 26.71
N ALA A 80 -28.75 -12.52 27.35
CA ALA A 80 -28.37 -11.17 26.94
C ALA A 80 -26.85 -10.93 27.07
N ALA A 81 -26.22 -11.41 28.15
CA ALA A 81 -24.78 -11.30 28.34
C ALA A 81 -24.00 -12.07 27.26
N ARG A 82 -24.42 -13.30 26.92
CA ARG A 82 -23.81 -14.09 25.84
C ARG A 82 -23.95 -13.38 24.50
N ALA A 83 -25.15 -12.92 24.14
CA ALA A 83 -25.39 -12.20 22.89
C ALA A 83 -24.54 -10.93 22.76
N SER A 84 -24.41 -10.15 23.84
CA SER A 84 -23.55 -8.96 23.85
C SER A 84 -22.07 -9.30 23.72
N THR A 85 -21.62 -10.38 24.37
CA THR A 85 -20.24 -10.87 24.28
C THR A 85 -19.91 -11.33 22.87
N GLU A 86 -20.79 -12.10 22.23
CA GLU A 86 -20.64 -12.55 20.85
C GLU A 86 -20.53 -11.35 19.89
N GLN A 87 -21.37 -10.32 20.05
CA GLN A 87 -21.29 -9.10 19.24
C GLN A 87 -19.96 -8.36 19.44
N PHE A 88 -19.45 -8.29 20.67
CA PHE A 88 -18.16 -7.66 20.94
C PHE A 88 -16.99 -8.45 20.35
N ILE A 89 -17.01 -9.78 20.42
CA ILE A 89 -16.01 -10.65 19.77
C ILE A 89 -16.05 -10.48 18.25
N LEU A 90 -17.23 -10.39 17.65
CA LEU A 90 -17.39 -10.13 16.21
C LEU A 90 -16.81 -8.77 15.81
N LEU A 91 -16.99 -7.74 16.64
CA LEU A 91 -16.36 -6.44 16.41
C LEU A 91 -14.84 -6.53 16.46
N GLY A 92 -14.28 -7.27 17.43
CA GLY A 92 -12.84 -7.53 17.51
C GLY A 92 -12.28 -8.23 16.28
N ALA A 93 -12.98 -9.26 15.81
CA ALA A 93 -12.64 -9.96 14.57
C ALA A 93 -12.62 -9.02 13.36
N ALA A 94 -13.59 -8.10 13.25
CA ALA A 94 -13.61 -7.11 12.17
C ALA A 94 -12.40 -6.16 12.22
N VAL A 95 -11.97 -5.72 13.41
CA VAL A 95 -10.76 -4.89 13.56
C VAL A 95 -9.50 -5.66 13.15
N ARG A 96 -9.37 -6.92 13.59
CA ARG A 96 -8.27 -7.80 13.17
C ARG A 96 -8.23 -7.96 11.66
N ASP A 97 -9.38 -8.19 11.03
CA ASP A 97 -9.47 -8.40 9.58
C ASP A 97 -9.06 -7.14 8.80
N VAL A 98 -9.36 -5.94 9.31
CA VAL A 98 -8.86 -4.66 8.77
C VAL A 98 -7.33 -4.58 8.86
N CYS A 99 -6.75 -4.92 10.02
CA CYS A 99 -5.28 -4.95 10.19
C CYS A 99 -4.63 -5.93 9.20
N ALA A 100 -5.18 -7.14 9.06
CA ALA A 100 -4.67 -8.14 8.14
C ALA A 100 -4.79 -7.70 6.67
N ASP A 101 -5.82 -6.94 6.30
CA ASP A 101 -5.95 -6.38 4.95
C ASP A 101 -4.94 -5.27 4.68
N MET A 102 -4.73 -4.38 5.66
CA MET A 102 -3.70 -3.35 5.58
C MET A 102 -2.29 -3.94 5.43
N TYR A 103 -1.99 -5.01 6.17
CA TYR A 103 -0.74 -5.78 6.01
C TYR A 103 -0.54 -6.22 4.56
N ARG A 104 -1.49 -6.98 3.99
CA ARG A 104 -1.39 -7.51 2.61
C ARG A 104 -1.19 -6.40 1.58
N ARG A 105 -1.90 -5.28 1.74
CA ARG A 105 -1.78 -4.12 0.84
C ARG A 105 -0.41 -3.47 0.93
N MET A 106 0.11 -3.27 2.14
CA MET A 106 1.44 -2.67 2.33
C MET A 106 2.55 -3.59 1.84
N GLU A 107 2.42 -4.90 2.03
CA GLU A 107 3.34 -5.91 1.51
C GLU A 107 3.34 -5.93 -0.03
N ALA A 108 2.17 -5.94 -0.67
CA ALA A 108 2.04 -5.80 -2.11
C ALA A 108 2.64 -4.49 -2.65
N ASN A 109 2.38 -3.37 -1.97
CA ASN A 109 2.94 -2.07 -2.33
C ASN A 109 4.46 -2.03 -2.17
N SER A 110 5.01 -2.67 -1.13
CA SER A 110 6.46 -2.82 -0.94
C SER A 110 7.09 -3.58 -2.09
N ALA A 111 6.52 -4.73 -2.47
CA ALA A 111 7.01 -5.54 -3.59
C ALA A 111 6.92 -4.78 -4.92
N ALA A 112 5.80 -4.11 -5.19
CA ALA A 112 5.63 -3.27 -6.38
C ALA A 112 6.64 -2.13 -6.41
N ALA A 113 6.85 -1.45 -5.28
CA ALA A 113 7.82 -0.38 -5.16
C ALA A 113 9.24 -0.83 -5.46
N GLN A 114 9.65 -2.01 -4.96
CA GLN A 114 10.95 -2.59 -5.27
C GLN A 114 11.08 -2.94 -6.75
N ALA A 115 10.05 -3.56 -7.33
CA ALA A 115 10.05 -3.90 -8.76
C ALA A 115 10.20 -2.67 -9.67
N ILE A 116 9.56 -1.55 -9.31
CA ILE A 116 9.69 -0.27 -10.04
C ILE A 116 11.10 0.30 -9.92
N ARG A 117 11.71 0.26 -8.72
CA ARG A 117 13.10 0.68 -8.52
C ARG A 117 14.05 -0.13 -9.38
N ASP A 118 13.89 -1.44 -9.41
CA ASP A 118 14.76 -2.35 -10.17
C ASP A 118 14.58 -2.20 -11.69
N ALA A 119 13.38 -1.81 -12.14
CA ALA A 119 13.07 -1.64 -13.55
C ALA A 119 13.60 -0.32 -14.17
N ILE A 120 13.97 0.67 -13.35
CA ILE A 120 14.44 1.98 -13.82
C ILE A 120 15.96 2.06 -13.70
N PRO A 121 16.71 1.86 -14.80
CA PRO A 121 18.17 1.96 -14.77
C PRO A 121 18.63 3.41 -14.52
N PRO A 122 19.89 3.60 -14.07
CA PRO A 122 20.47 4.94 -13.97
C PRO A 122 20.45 5.68 -15.32
N PRO A 123 20.34 7.02 -15.30
CA PRO A 123 20.38 7.81 -16.51
C PRO A 123 21.72 7.62 -17.24
N PRO A 124 21.73 7.68 -18.58
CA PRO A 124 22.97 7.58 -19.35
C PRO A 124 23.92 8.72 -18.98
N GLU A 125 25.21 8.41 -18.96
CA GLU A 125 26.26 9.39 -18.70
C GLU A 125 26.23 10.51 -19.75
N PRO A 126 26.41 11.79 -19.37
CA PRO A 126 26.38 12.90 -20.30
C PRO A 126 27.36 12.74 -21.46
N TYR A 127 26.94 13.17 -22.66
CA TYR A 127 27.81 13.18 -23.83
C TYR A 127 29.12 13.92 -23.52
N THR A 128 30.24 13.20 -23.71
CA THR A 128 31.58 13.77 -23.56
C THR A 128 32.21 13.92 -24.95
N PRO A 129 32.49 15.15 -25.41
CA PRO A 129 33.18 15.40 -26.67
C PRO A 129 34.56 14.74 -26.73
N HIS A 130 35.03 14.42 -27.92
CA HIS A 130 36.38 13.90 -28.09
C HIS A 130 37.44 14.96 -27.68
N PRO A 131 38.52 14.58 -26.95
CA PRO A 131 39.54 15.56 -26.51
C PRO A 131 40.27 16.27 -27.67
N ASP A 132 40.42 15.59 -28.81
CA ASP A 132 40.91 16.19 -30.05
C ASP A 132 39.74 16.88 -30.80
N PRO A 133 39.77 18.22 -30.96
CA PRO A 133 38.70 18.96 -31.62
C PRO A 133 38.58 18.68 -33.11
N VAL A 134 39.64 18.23 -33.79
CA VAL A 134 39.57 17.86 -35.21
C VAL A 134 38.79 16.57 -35.38
N VAL A 135 39.03 15.60 -34.51
CA VAL A 135 38.26 14.34 -34.47
C VAL A 135 36.80 14.63 -34.10
N GLU A 136 36.54 15.50 -33.12
CA GLU A 136 35.17 15.89 -32.76
C GLU A 136 34.45 16.58 -33.92
N ALA A 137 35.12 17.43 -34.70
CA ALA A 137 34.51 18.11 -35.83
C ALA A 137 34.10 17.15 -36.97
N VAL A 138 34.82 16.03 -37.13
CA VAL A 138 34.55 15.03 -38.17
C VAL A 138 33.53 13.99 -37.71
N ASP A 139 33.70 13.44 -36.51
CA ASP A 139 32.95 12.28 -36.02
C ASP A 139 31.95 12.59 -34.89
N GLY A 140 31.98 13.81 -34.34
CA GLY A 140 31.16 14.20 -33.19
C GLY A 140 29.67 14.23 -33.49
N GLY A 141 29.27 14.63 -34.70
CA GLY A 141 27.86 14.66 -35.12
C GLY A 141 27.17 13.28 -34.99
N PRO A 142 27.67 12.24 -35.68
CA PRO A 142 27.14 10.88 -35.54
C PRO A 142 27.17 10.34 -34.10
N ARG A 143 28.25 10.60 -33.35
CA ARG A 143 28.37 10.18 -31.94
C ARG A 143 27.32 10.83 -31.05
N LYS A 144 27.16 12.15 -31.18
CA LYS A 144 26.16 12.91 -30.42
C LYS A 144 24.75 12.45 -30.78
N MET A 145 24.47 12.21 -32.07
CA MET A 145 23.16 11.71 -32.50
C MET A 145 22.87 10.32 -31.91
N ALA A 146 23.85 9.41 -31.92
CA ALA A 146 23.69 8.09 -31.29
C ALA A 146 23.43 8.20 -29.78
N TYR A 147 24.12 9.11 -29.09
CA TYR A 147 23.85 9.41 -27.69
C TYR A 147 22.44 9.97 -27.47
N ASP A 148 22.03 10.97 -28.25
CA ASP A 148 20.73 11.63 -28.09
C ASP A 148 19.58 10.63 -28.34
N ILE A 149 19.73 9.70 -29.29
CA ILE A 149 18.77 8.60 -29.52
C ILE A 149 18.71 7.67 -28.30
N ALA A 150 19.86 7.16 -27.84
CA ALA A 150 19.90 6.24 -26.71
C ALA A 150 19.34 6.88 -25.42
N ALA A 151 19.61 8.16 -25.19
CA ALA A 151 19.07 8.91 -24.06
C ALA A 151 17.55 9.10 -24.15
N ALA A 152 17.02 9.37 -25.35
CA ALA A 152 15.58 9.47 -25.57
C ALA A 152 14.88 8.11 -25.38
N GLU A 153 15.46 7.02 -25.87
CA GLU A 153 14.94 5.66 -25.68
C GLU A 153 14.91 5.27 -24.19
N ALA A 154 15.98 5.57 -23.44
CA ALA A 154 16.05 5.30 -22.01
C ALA A 154 15.01 6.10 -21.20
N LEU A 155 14.82 7.39 -21.54
CA LEU A 155 13.77 8.21 -20.93
C LEU A 155 12.37 7.64 -21.21
N ALA A 156 12.08 7.31 -22.46
CA ALA A 156 10.79 6.75 -22.84
C ALA A 156 10.50 5.45 -22.09
N ALA A 157 11.49 4.55 -21.98
CA ALA A 157 11.35 3.31 -21.21
C ALA A 157 11.09 3.55 -19.71
N ALA A 158 11.75 4.55 -19.12
CA ALA A 158 11.51 4.92 -17.72
C ALA A 158 10.09 5.50 -17.52
N GLN A 159 9.64 6.37 -18.43
CA GLN A 159 8.29 6.94 -18.42
C GLN A 159 7.22 5.86 -18.63
N ASP A 160 7.45 4.90 -19.53
CA ASP A 160 6.56 3.75 -19.76
C ASP A 160 6.49 2.87 -18.51
N THR A 161 7.63 2.61 -17.85
CA THR A 161 7.66 1.86 -16.59
C THR A 161 6.77 2.54 -15.54
N LEU A 162 6.86 3.85 -15.35
CA LEU A 162 6.00 4.54 -14.39
C LEU A 162 4.53 4.59 -14.86
N THR A 163 4.29 4.82 -16.14
CA THR A 163 2.94 4.92 -16.69
C THR A 163 2.17 3.60 -16.64
N PHE A 164 2.86 2.49 -16.93
CA PHE A 164 2.22 1.19 -17.06
C PHE A 164 2.46 0.26 -15.87
N HIS A 165 3.55 0.41 -15.11
CA HIS A 165 3.81 -0.41 -13.94
C HIS A 165 3.46 0.34 -12.66
N TYR A 166 4.04 1.51 -12.37
CA TYR A 166 3.73 2.26 -11.13
C TYR A 166 2.23 2.50 -11.00
N ASN A 167 1.63 3.10 -12.03
CA ASN A 167 0.22 3.44 -12.04
C ASN A 167 -0.68 2.19 -11.86
N THR A 168 -0.36 1.04 -12.48
CA THR A 168 -1.25 -0.14 -12.44
C THR A 168 -1.03 -1.04 -11.23
N THR A 169 0.18 -1.09 -10.69
CA THR A 169 0.56 -2.03 -9.62
C THR A 169 0.46 -1.42 -8.23
N LEU A 170 0.73 -0.13 -8.09
CA LEU A 170 0.39 0.60 -6.89
C LEU A 170 -1.06 1.02 -7.05
N VAL A 171 -1.94 0.40 -6.25
CA VAL A 171 -3.32 0.89 -6.09
C VAL A 171 -3.22 2.38 -5.80
N ALA A 172 -4.05 3.19 -6.47
CA ALA A 172 -4.08 4.63 -6.22
C ALA A 172 -4.18 4.83 -4.71
N SER A 173 -3.23 5.55 -4.12
CA SER A 173 -3.17 5.75 -2.68
C SER A 173 -4.54 6.24 -2.21
N GLY A 174 -5.22 5.52 -1.33
CA GLY A 174 -6.56 5.92 -0.90
C GLY A 174 -7.75 5.36 -1.67
N ASP A 175 -7.53 4.42 -2.59
CA ASP A 175 -8.63 3.63 -3.16
C ASP A 175 -8.96 2.42 -2.29
N ALA A 176 -10.26 2.23 -2.03
CA ALA A 176 -10.83 1.14 -1.24
C ALA A 176 -10.06 0.81 0.06
N VAL A 177 -9.60 1.84 0.79
CA VAL A 177 -8.85 1.64 2.05
C VAL A 177 -9.79 1.07 3.11
N PRO A 178 -9.47 -0.05 3.76
CA PRO A 178 -10.29 -0.62 4.83
C PRO A 178 -10.48 0.38 5.97
N SER A 179 -11.74 0.58 6.39
CA SER A 179 -12.06 1.39 7.57
C SER A 179 -12.48 0.51 8.74
N PHE A 180 -12.12 0.96 9.95
CA PHE A 180 -12.70 0.42 11.17
C PHE A 180 -14.13 0.96 11.25
N GLY A 181 -15.12 0.12 10.92
CA GLY A 181 -16.52 0.51 11.01
C GLY A 181 -16.87 1.08 12.40
N GLY A 182 -17.87 1.96 12.46
CA GLY A 182 -18.35 2.47 13.75
C GLY A 182 -18.93 1.34 14.62
N PRO A 183 -18.90 1.45 15.97
CA PRO A 183 -19.66 0.55 16.82
C PRO A 183 -21.13 0.65 16.40
N GLY A 184 -21.76 -0.49 16.11
CA GLY A 184 -23.13 -0.53 15.60
C GLY A 184 -24.13 0.19 16.52
N PRO A 185 -25.34 0.51 16.02
CA PRO A 185 -26.36 1.23 16.79
C PRO A 185 -26.87 0.36 17.95
N GLY A 186 -26.17 0.40 19.08
CA GLY A 186 -26.50 -0.34 20.29
C GLY A 186 -26.48 0.53 21.56
N GLY A 187 -26.31 1.85 21.43
CA GLY A 187 -26.14 2.76 22.56
C GLY A 187 -27.23 3.81 22.78
N GLU A 188 -28.21 3.94 21.88
CA GLU A 188 -29.10 5.13 21.88
C GLU A 188 -30.58 4.88 22.13
N ASP A 189 -31.00 3.64 22.44
CA ASP A 189 -32.37 3.37 22.86
C ASP A 189 -32.39 2.33 23.99
N ALA A 190 -32.20 2.78 25.22
CA ALA A 190 -32.72 2.10 26.41
C ALA A 190 -33.72 3.05 27.09
N PRO A 191 -34.98 2.61 27.35
CA PRO A 191 -36.02 3.44 27.96
C PRO A 191 -35.74 3.79 29.43
#